data_AF-A0A2X3JBI8-F1
#
_entry.id   AF-A0A2X3JBI8-F1
#
_cell.length_a   1.000
_cell.length_b   1.000
_cell.length_c   1.000
_cell.angle_alpha   90.00
_cell.angle_beta   90.00
_cell.angle_gamma   90.00
#
_symmetry.space_group_name_H-M   'P 1'
#
loop_
_entity.id
_entity.type
_entity.pdbx_description
1 polymer ?
#
loop_
_entity_poly.entity_id
_entity_poly.type
_entity_poly.pdbx_seq_one_letter_code
_entity_poly.pdbx_strand_id
1 'polypeptide(L)' 'MKRLPLLAALPLLCASALSAQPLMSVGYFNGGGDVTAGPGGDIDKLDVRQITHLNYSFGLIYNDEKDETNARP' A
#
# COMPACT_ATOMS: atom_id res chain seq x y z
N MET A 1 43.86 6.87 -29.54
CA MET A 1 42.44 6.58 -29.86
C MET A 1 41.75 5.57 -28.92
N LYS A 2 42.35 5.12 -27.80
CA LYS A 2 41.80 4.05 -26.93
C LYS A 2 40.78 4.47 -25.85
N ARG A 3 40.49 5.77 -25.68
CA ARG A 3 39.59 6.27 -24.60
C ARG A 3 38.18 6.64 -25.06
N LEU A 4 37.97 6.78 -26.38
CA LEU A 4 36.67 7.11 -26.97
C LEU A 4 35.53 6.13 -26.61
N PRO A 5 35.74 4.79 -26.61
CA PRO A 5 34.66 3.87 -26.25
C PRO A 5 34.31 3.91 -24.76
N LEU A 6 35.26 4.28 -23.90
CA LEU A 6 35.03 4.39 -22.45
C LEU A 6 34.16 5.60 -22.11
N LEU A 7 34.39 6.74 -22.79
CA LEU A 7 33.55 7.93 -22.66
C LEU A 7 32.14 7.71 -23.21
N ALA A 8 31.99 6.92 -24.28
CA ALA A 8 30.68 6.61 -24.85
C ALA A 8 29.84 5.64 -23.98
N ALA A 9 30.48 4.80 -23.17
CA ALA A 9 29.80 3.90 -22.24
C ALA A 9 29.40 4.56 -20.91
N LEU A 10 29.99 5.72 -20.58
CA LEU A 10 29.77 6.43 -19.32
C LEU A 10 28.30 6.89 -19.10
N PRO A 11 27.57 7.41 -20.09
CA PRO A 11 26.15 7.77 -19.94
C PRO A 11 25.25 6.56 -19.67
N LEU A 12 25.56 5.41 -20.27
CA LEU A 12 24.83 4.15 -20.04
C LEU A 12 25.06 3.61 -18.62
N LEU A 13 26.25 3.83 -18.05
CA LEU A 13 26.59 3.51 -16.66
C LEU A 13 25.97 4.50 -15.66
N CYS A 14 25.75 5.76 -16.03
CA CYS A 14 25.09 6.76 -15.19
C CYS A 14 23.56 6.72 -15.25
N ALA A 15 22.97 6.17 -16.31
CA ALA A 15 21.51 6.06 -16.47
C ALA A 15 20.85 5.14 -15.44
N SER A 16 21.54 4.09 -15.00
CA SER A 16 21.06 3.16 -13.96
C SER A 16 21.13 3.72 -12.54
N ALA A 17 21.87 4.83 -12.32
CA ALA A 17 22.05 5.42 -11.00
C ALA A 17 21.06 6.55 -10.68
N LEU A 18 20.23 7.00 -11.64
CA LEU A 18 19.54 8.29 -11.53
C LEU A 18 18.01 8.23 -11.31
N SER A 19 17.39 7.05 -11.22
CA SER A 19 15.93 7.01 -11.01
C SER A 19 15.45 5.71 -10.38
N ALA A 20 15.51 5.61 -9.06
CA ALA A 20 14.59 4.71 -8.35
C ALA A 20 13.18 5.32 -8.47
N GLN A 21 12.26 4.58 -9.09
CA GLN A 21 10.86 5.00 -9.19
C GLN A 21 10.22 4.88 -7.80
N PRO A 22 9.45 5.88 -7.33
CA PRO A 22 8.70 5.73 -6.08
C PRO A 22 7.64 4.65 -6.27
N LEU A 23 7.62 3.69 -5.35
CA LEU A 23 6.58 2.66 -5.28
C LEU A 23 5.56 3.03 -4.19
N MET A 24 4.33 2.55 -4.35
CA MET A 24 3.29 2.69 -3.32
C MET A 24 3.23 1.44 -2.45
N SER A 25 3.14 1.65 -1.14
CA SER A 25 2.76 0.65 -0.14
C SER A 25 1.40 1.05 0.42
N VAL A 26 0.35 0.29 0.09
CA VAL A 26 -1.04 0.59 0.48
C VAL A 26 -1.51 -0.47 1.47
N GLY A 27 -1.66 -0.09 2.73
CA GLY A 27 -2.15 -0.98 3.77
C GLY A 27 -3.66 -0.84 3.97
N TYR A 28 -4.38 -1.96 4.02
CA TYR A 28 -5.75 -1.99 4.53
C TYR A 28 -5.72 -2.24 6.03
N PHE A 29 -6.50 -1.46 6.78
CA PHE A 29 -6.65 -1.61 8.22
C PHE A 29 -8.11 -1.90 8.56
N ASN A 30 -8.36 -3.09 9.10
CA ASN A 30 -9.67 -3.46 9.64
C ASN A 30 -9.92 -2.68 10.94
N GLY A 31 -10.57 -1.52 10.84
CA GLY A 31 -10.96 -0.72 12.00
C GLY A 31 -12.42 -0.90 12.40
N GLY A 32 -13.30 -1.20 11.44
CA GLY A 32 -14.75 -1.36 11.67
C GLY A 32 -15.20 -2.79 11.99
N GLY A 33 -14.36 -3.79 11.76
CA GLY A 33 -14.73 -5.20 11.75
C GLY A 33 -14.88 -5.74 10.32
N ASP A 34 -14.56 -7.02 10.17
CA ASP A 34 -14.64 -7.78 8.93
C ASP A 34 -15.37 -9.10 9.19
N VAL A 35 -16.15 -9.57 8.22
CA VAL A 35 -16.97 -10.78 8.36
C VAL A 35 -16.12 -12.03 8.60
N THR A 36 -14.90 -12.10 8.06
CA THR A 36 -14.00 -13.26 8.17
C THR A 36 -12.87 -13.03 9.16
N ALA A 37 -12.25 -11.86 9.16
CA ALA A 37 -11.13 -11.49 10.02
C ALA A 37 -11.56 -11.02 11.41
N GLY A 38 -12.86 -10.81 11.64
CA GLY A 38 -13.43 -10.52 12.95
C GLY A 38 -13.38 -9.05 13.35
N PRO A 39 -13.43 -8.74 14.66
CA PRO A 39 -13.53 -7.37 15.16
C PRO A 39 -12.40 -6.45 14.71
N GLY A 40 -12.68 -5.14 14.72
CA GLY A 40 -11.71 -4.11 14.39
C GLY A 40 -10.50 -4.11 15.33
N GLY A 41 -9.33 -3.81 14.77
CA GLY A 41 -8.08 -3.67 15.50
C GLY A 41 -7.95 -2.32 16.21
N ASP A 42 -6.94 -2.24 17.08
CA ASP A 42 -6.52 -1.00 17.72
C ASP A 42 -5.64 -0.18 16.78
N ILE A 43 -6.13 0.97 16.33
CA ILE A 43 -5.45 1.83 15.34
C ILE A 43 -4.18 2.46 15.89
N ASP A 44 -4.07 2.65 17.21
CA ASP A 44 -2.91 3.30 17.83
C ASP A 44 -1.64 2.43 17.74
N LYS A 45 -1.78 1.15 17.36
CA LYS A 45 -0.66 0.23 17.16
C LYS A 45 -0.04 0.27 15.76
N LEU A 46 -0.64 0.99 14.82
CA LEU A 46 -0.18 1.01 13.44
C LEU A 46 1.03 1.96 13.26
N ASP A 47 2.17 1.44 12.77
CA ASP A 47 3.28 2.29 12.33
C ASP A 47 3.01 2.82 10.91
N VAL A 48 2.31 3.94 10.84
CA VAL A 48 1.91 4.58 9.57
C VAL A 48 3.07 5.08 8.72
N ARG A 49 4.29 5.16 9.27
CA ARG A 49 5.48 5.62 8.52
C ARG A 49 5.99 4.57 7.52
N GLN A 50 5.58 3.31 7.67
CA GLN A 50 5.96 2.19 6.81
C GLN A 50 5.12 2.10 5.53
N ILE A 51 4.01 2.85 5.45
CA ILE A 51 3.06 2.80 4.33
C ILE A 51 2.95 4.18 3.68
N THR A 52 2.64 4.17 2.40
CA THR A 52 2.37 5.41 1.64
C THR A 52 0.90 5.81 1.71
N HIS A 53 0.00 4.84 1.87
CA HIS A 53 -1.44 5.04 1.94
C HIS A 53 -2.06 4.05 2.94
N LEU A 54 -3.05 4.52 3.68
CA LEU A 54 -3.84 3.74 4.61
C LEU A 54 -5.30 3.73 4.16
N ASN A 55 -5.81 2.55 3.85
CA ASN A 55 -7.23 2.35 3.60
C ASN A 55 -7.88 1.88 4.90
N TYR A 56 -8.58 2.81 5.57
CA TYR A 56 -9.38 2.48 6.75
C TYR A 56 -10.65 1.74 6.32
N SER A 57 -10.85 0.54 6.86
CA SER A 57 -11.87 -0.39 6.39
C SER A 57 -12.83 -0.83 7.49
N PHE A 58 -14.13 -0.97 7.24
CA PHE A 58 -14.88 -0.64 6.02
C PHE A 58 -15.98 0.38 6.30
N GLY A 59 -16.17 1.33 5.38
CA GLY A 59 -17.44 2.03 5.26
C GLY A 59 -18.47 1.08 4.67
N LEU A 60 -19.66 1.01 5.28
CA LEU A 60 -20.75 0.13 4.83
C LEU A 60 -21.82 0.92 4.08
N ILE A 61 -22.67 0.20 3.34
CA ILE A 61 -23.72 0.77 2.50
C ILE A 61 -25.08 0.35 3.07
N TYR A 62 -25.96 1.31 3.31
CA TYR A 62 -27.36 1.04 3.63
C TYR A 62 -28.05 0.36 2.44
N ASN A 63 -28.75 -0.74 2.68
CA ASN A 63 -29.49 -1.48 1.66
C ASN A 63 -30.81 -2.03 2.23
N ASP A 64 -31.63 -2.62 1.37
CA ASP A 64 -32.94 -3.23 1.69
C ASP A 64 -32.92 -4.77 1.71
N GLU A 65 -31.74 -5.38 1.74
CA GLU A 65 -31.57 -6.83 1.88
C GLU A 65 -32.01 -7.26 3.27
N LYS A 66 -33.14 -7.98 3.29
CA LYS A 66 -33.76 -8.46 4.50
C LYS A 66 -32.93 -9.59 5.11
N ASP A 67 -32.76 -9.57 6.43
CA ASP A 67 -32.08 -10.59 7.23
C ASP A 67 -30.54 -10.67 7.08
N GLU A 68 -29.91 -9.77 6.31
CA GLU A 68 -28.45 -9.54 6.40
C GLU A 68 -28.11 -8.80 7.70
N THR A 69 -27.98 -9.55 8.78
CA THR A 69 -27.20 -9.10 9.93
C THR A 69 -25.82 -9.70 9.81
N ASN A 70 -24.80 -8.87 9.54
CA ASN A 70 -23.41 -9.24 9.79
C ASN A 70 -23.35 -9.74 11.23
N ALA A 71 -23.23 -11.06 11.41
CA ALA A 71 -23.27 -11.67 12.72
C ALA A 71 -22.16 -11.02 13.55
N ARG A 72 -22.54 -10.26 14.58
CA ARG A 72 -21.57 -9.70 15.51
C ARG A 72 -20.99 -10.87 16.31
N PRO A 73 -19.67 -11.08 16.29
CA PRO A 73 -19.03 -12.00 17.23
C PRO A 73 -19.20 -11.51 18.67
#